data_AF-A0A932Q2Q5-F1
#
_entry.id   AF-A0A932Q2Q5-F1
#
_cell.length_a   1.000
_cell.length_b   1.000
_cell.length_c   1.000
_cell.angle_alpha   90.00
_cell.angle_beta   90.00
_cell.angle_gamma   90.00
#
_symmetry.space_group_name_H-M   'P 1'
#
loop_
_entity.id
_entity.type
_entity.pdbx_description
1 polymer ?
#
loop_
_entity_poly.entity_id
_entity_poly.type
_entity_poly.pdbx_seq_one_letter_code
_entity_poly.pdbx_strand_id
1 'polypeptide(L)' 'MYKYRLFAPGPTPVSEASSLAMAQPIIHHRTESFEKVMEEVRANLKWLYQTKNEVIIFAS' A
#
# COMPACT_ATOMS: atom_id res chain seq x y z
N MET A 1 -4.27 28.48 -6.77
CA MET A 1 -3.97 27.39 -7.73
C MET A 1 -5.12 26.39 -7.68
N TYR A 2 -5.64 25.94 -8.83
CA TYR A 2 -6.70 24.91 -8.84
C TYR A 2 -6.15 23.56 -8.41
N LYS A 3 -6.86 22.84 -7.53
CA LYS A 3 -6.49 21.47 -7.13
C LYS A 3 -6.85 20.52 -8.28
N TYR A 4 -5.83 19.93 -8.90
CA TYR A 4 -6.01 18.94 -9.95
C TYR A 4 -6.85 17.76 -9.45
N ARG A 5 -7.84 17.34 -10.23
CA ARG A 5 -8.69 16.18 -9.93
C ARG A 5 -8.64 15.24 -11.14
N LEU A 6 -8.09 14.04 -10.94
CA LEU A 6 -8.08 12.98 -11.95
C LEU A 6 -9.40 12.23 -11.92
N PHE A 7 -10.15 12.27 -13.01
CA PHE A 7 -11.43 11.57 -13.20
C PHE A 7 -11.34 10.44 -14.23
N ALA A 8 -10.13 9.92 -14.48
CA ALA A 8 -9.94 8.72 -15.29
C ALA A 8 -10.46 7.47 -14.54
N PRO A 9 -10.93 6.42 -15.26
CA PRO A 9 -11.36 5.16 -14.64
C PRO A 9 -10.20 4.36 -14.00
N GLY A 10 -8.96 4.72 -14.32
CA GLY A 10 -7.74 4.08 -13.82
C GLY A 10 -6.53 4.57 -14.64
N PRO A 11 -5.41 4.94 -14.00
CA PRO A 11 -5.22 5.10 -12.56
C PRO A 11 -6.11 6.22 -11.98
N THR A 12 -6.34 6.18 -10.66
CA THR A 12 -7.17 7.15 -9.92
C THR A 12 -6.31 7.97 -8.94
N PRO A 13 -6.79 9.13 -8.43
CA PRO A 13 -6.09 9.86 -7.38
C PRO A 13 -5.76 8.95 -6.19
N VAL A 14 -4.52 8.99 -5.73
CA VAL A 14 -4.07 8.34 -4.49
C VAL A 14 -4.30 9.31 -3.32
N SER A 15 -4.58 8.78 -2.13
CA SER A 15 -4.77 9.63 -0.94
C SER A 15 -3.51 10.46 -0.63
N GLU A 16 -3.67 11.64 -0.03
CA GLU A 16 -2.53 12.47 0.37
C GLU A 16 -1.63 11.75 1.38
N ALA A 17 -2.22 11.01 2.33
CA ALA A 17 -1.49 10.22 3.32
C ALA A 17 -0.61 9.14 2.65
N SER A 18 -1.15 8.41 1.67
CA SER A 18 -0.38 7.42 0.90
C SER A 18 0.72 8.08 0.07
N SER A 19 0.44 9.24 -0.53
CA SER A 19 1.44 9.98 -1.32
C SER A 19 2.62 10.46 -0.45
N LEU A 20 2.32 10.95 0.77
CA LEU A 20 3.34 11.35 1.75
C LEU A 20 4.16 10.17 2.26
N ALA A 21 3.53 9.01 2.46
CA ALA A 21 4.21 7.78 2.84
C ALA A 21 5.17 7.30 1.73
N MET A 22 4.72 7.32 0.47
CA MET A 22 5.57 6.95 -0.68
C MET A 22 6.72 7.94 -0.92
N ALA A 23 6.63 9.17 -0.44
CA ALA A 23 7.70 10.16 -0.52
C ALA A 23 8.81 9.96 0.53
N GLN A 24 8.61 9.05 1.50
CA GLN A 24 9.64 8.73 2.50
C GLN A 24 10.78 7.90 1.89
N PRO A 25 11.96 7.87 2.53
CA PRO A 25 13.06 6.99 2.11
C PRO A 25 12.62 5.53 1.99
N ILE A 26 13.08 4.86 0.93
CA ILE A 26 12.75 3.46 0.68
C ILE A 26 13.39 2.58 1.75
N ILE A 27 12.58 1.73 2.38
CA ILE A 27 13.05 0.67 3.27
C ILE A 27 13.56 -0.52 2.45
N HIS A 28 14.68 -1.11 2.89
CA HIS A 28 15.25 -2.27 2.21
C HIS A 28 14.44 -3.54 2.53
N HIS A 29 14.16 -4.37 1.52
CA HIS A 29 13.23 -5.51 1.67
C HIS A 29 13.73 -6.65 2.58
N ARG A 30 14.99 -6.63 3.03
CA ARG A 30 15.58 -7.62 3.95
C ARG A 30 15.82 -7.09 5.35
N THR A 31 15.07 -6.07 5.76
CA THR A 31 15.16 -5.50 7.12
C THR A 31 13.93 -5.86 7.94
N GLU A 32 14.10 -5.94 9.26
CA GLU A 32 12.99 -6.16 10.20
C GLU A 32 11.88 -5.11 10.04
N SER A 33 12.23 -3.88 9.66
CA SER A 33 11.24 -2.82 9.39
C SER A 33 10.34 -3.14 8.20
N PHE A 34 10.88 -3.75 7.14
CA PHE A 34 10.09 -4.18 5.99
C PHE A 34 9.23 -5.39 6.34
N GLU A 35 9.78 -6.35 7.08
CA GLU A 35 9.03 -7.55 7.53
C GLU A 35 7.79 -7.16 8.33
N LYS A 36 7.93 -6.24 9.29
CA LYS A 36 6.80 -5.71 10.09
C LYS A 36 5.70 -5.08 9.22
N VAL A 37 6.09 -4.24 8.25
CA VAL A 37 5.13 -3.63 7.32
C VAL A 37 4.39 -4.71 6.50
N MET A 38 5.11 -5.72 6.01
CA MET A 38 4.50 -6.80 5.22
C MET A 38 3.58 -7.70 6.05
N GLU A 39 3.88 -7.92 7.32
CA GLU A 39 2.99 -8.62 8.26
C GLU A 39 1.69 -7.85 8.49
N GLU A 40 1.79 -6.55 8.79
CA GLU A 40 0.63 -5.67 8.98
C GLU A 40 -0.25 -5.60 7.72
N VAL A 41 0.38 -5.43 6.54
CA VAL A 41 -0.34 -5.42 5.26
C VAL A 41 -1.08 -6.74 5.03
N ARG A 42 -0.44 -7.89 5.27
CA ARG A 42 -1.10 -9.21 5.12
C ARG A 42 -2.27 -9.37 6.07
N ALA A 43 -2.14 -8.97 7.34
CA ALA A 43 -3.22 -9.02 8.32
C ALA A 43 -4.40 -8.12 7.89
N ASN A 44 -4.12 -6.89 7.46
CA ASN A 44 -5.12 -5.95 6.99
C ASN A 44 -5.81 -6.41 5.72
N LEU A 45 -5.10 -7.06 4.79
CA LEU A 45 -5.71 -7.64 3.59
C LEU A 45 -6.61 -8.84 3.93
N LYS A 46 -6.22 -9.70 4.88
CA LYS A 46 -7.09 -10.78 5.36
C LYS A 46 -8.38 -10.24 5.96
N TRP A 47 -8.27 -9.18 6.78
CA TRP A 47 -9.43 -8.47 7.31
C TRP A 47 -10.25 -7.84 6.17
N LEU A 48 -9.65 -7.10 5.24
CA LEU A 48 -10.36 -6.42 4.16
C LEU A 48 -11.14 -7.41 3.27
N TYR A 49 -10.51 -8.51 2.88
CA TYR A 49 -11.13 -9.55 2.06
C TYR A 49 -11.98 -10.54 2.87
N GLN A 50 -12.08 -10.36 4.19
CA GLN A 50 -12.84 -11.23 5.10
C GLN A 50 -12.47 -12.72 4.93
N THR A 51 -11.17 -12.99 4.79
CA THR A 51 -10.65 -14.34 4.52
C THR A 51 -9.76 -14.85 5.65
N LYS A 52 -9.84 -16.17 5.89
CA LYS A 52 -8.92 -16.88 6.78
C LYS A 52 -7.72 -17.49 6.04
N ASN A 53 -7.79 -17.54 4.72
CA ASN A 53 -6.73 -18.09 3.87
C ASN A 53 -5.52 -17.14 3.83
N GLU A 54 -4.39 -17.67 3.39
CA GLU A 54 -3.21 -16.86 3.14
C GLU A 54 -3.46 -15.88 1.99
N VAL A 55 -2.93 -14.66 2.13
CA VAL A 55 -2.94 -13.64 1.07
C VAL A 55 -1.53 -13.56 0.50
N ILE A 56 -1.42 -13.93 -0.77
CA ILE A 56 -0.16 -13.92 -1.51
C ILE A 56 -0.03 -12.57 -2.22
N ILE A 57 1.07 -11.86 -1.98
CA ILE A 57 1.40 -10.60 -2.64
C ILE A 57 2.43 -10.91 -3.72
N PHE A 58 2.09 -10.62 -4.97
CA PHE A 58 3.00 -10.79 -6.11
C PHE A 58 3.86 -9.53 -6.28
N ALA A 59 5.14 -9.73 -6.58
CA ALA A 59 6.06 -8.70 -7.05
C ALA A 59 6.52 -9.06 -8.47
N SER A 60 6.68 -8.04 -9.32
CA SER A 60 7.23 -8.14 -10.69
C SER A 60 8.71 -7.80 -10.71
#